data_AF-A0AAV4JSL7-F1
#
_entry.id   AF-A0AAV4JSL7-F1
#
_cell.length_a   1.000
_cell.length_b   1.000
_cell.length_c   1.000
_cell.angle_alpha   90.00
_cell.angle_beta   90.00
_cell.angle_gamma   90.00
#
_symmetry.space_group_name_H-M   'P 1'
#
loop_
_entity.id
_entity.type
_entity.pdbx_description
1 polymer ?
#
loop_
_entity_poly.entity_id
_entity_poly.type
_entity_poly.pdbx_seq_one_letter_code
_entity_poly.pdbx_strand_id
1 'polypeptide(L)'
;MTWGSNEEGQLGRGDVSEQASREPKLIGTLATDRHEVIQVTCGSDHTMVLTDAGLVGVWGSNSFGQLGIGRSVSHINHPEFITCLKGIPMAQVAAGGNHSFVLSKSGAVYGWGRNTFGQLGVKDTKDHDKPTQCWQLRSQRIKYICCGENHTACLTLDGRVFTFGAGSYGQLGHKSYDNEVLPKQVLELSGSEVSQIACGRLEMLRHLQADECPPPEVSDEIIKIFSSSSCLNGSFLLSEDKHFGSSSKKHSVNMSDVREFFQELAKLSNVKIIQNISTCIEQTLIPLLPTAPPDVESLRLYLMLPECHLFEESKLYSSIICPLAESLLALDKIDQNVFDNWWSSNQPSYFNRLVKTYKSCVEYLLRPPQPSDPLEVRSCL
;
A
#
# COMPACT_ATOMS: atom_id res chain seq x y z
N MET A 1 11.76 14.16 -11.34
CA MET A 1 11.98 15.34 -10.47
C MET A 1 12.05 14.85 -9.03
N THR A 2 12.77 15.55 -8.16
CA THR A 2 12.95 15.19 -6.73
C THR A 2 12.79 16.41 -5.82
N TRP A 3 12.20 16.19 -4.65
CA TRP A 3 11.97 17.13 -3.55
C TRP A 3 11.88 16.35 -2.22
N GLY A 4 11.90 17.03 -1.08
CA GLY A 4 11.94 16.41 0.25
C GLY A 4 13.30 16.55 0.94
N SER A 5 13.62 15.63 1.86
CA SER A 5 14.90 15.61 2.57
C SER A 5 16.07 15.33 1.62
N ASN A 6 17.23 15.94 1.89
CA ASN A 6 18.45 15.80 1.09
C ASN A 6 19.72 15.76 1.95
N GLU A 7 19.60 15.29 3.19
CA GLU A 7 20.72 15.25 4.15
C GLU A 7 21.86 14.35 3.66
N GLU A 8 21.54 13.27 2.96
CA GLU A 8 22.47 12.27 2.43
C GLU A 8 22.61 12.37 0.90
N GLY A 9 22.05 13.41 0.29
CA GLY A 9 22.04 13.58 -1.17
C GLY A 9 21.00 12.72 -1.90
N GLN A 10 20.01 12.19 -1.18
CA GLN A 10 18.98 11.29 -1.71
C GLN A 10 18.07 11.92 -2.78
N LEU A 11 18.16 13.23 -3.03
CA LEU A 11 17.49 13.88 -4.16
C LEU A 11 18.29 13.82 -5.46
N GLY A 12 19.59 13.50 -5.43
CA GLY A 12 20.39 13.22 -6.62
C GLY A 12 20.74 14.45 -7.46
N ARG A 13 20.79 15.64 -6.86
CA ARG A 13 20.95 16.92 -7.59
C ARG A 13 22.37 17.49 -7.55
N GLY A 14 23.34 16.71 -7.07
CA GLY A 14 24.75 17.12 -6.92
C GLY A 14 25.02 17.96 -5.67
N ASP A 15 24.04 18.09 -4.78
CA ASP A 15 24.08 18.84 -3.53
C ASP A 15 23.56 18.01 -2.35
N VAL A 16 23.91 18.43 -1.14
CA VAL A 16 23.36 17.94 0.13
C VAL A 16 22.82 19.14 0.91
N SER A 17 21.72 18.96 1.64
CA SER A 17 21.11 20.04 2.43
C SER A 17 20.35 19.50 3.64
N GLU A 18 20.57 20.12 4.80
CA GLU A 18 19.78 19.87 6.03
C GLU A 18 18.33 20.39 5.91
N GLN A 19 18.06 21.31 4.98
CA GLN A 19 16.71 21.82 4.76
C GLN A 19 16.02 21.04 3.64
N ALA A 20 14.83 20.54 3.94
CA ALA A 20 14.00 19.87 2.95
C ALA A 20 13.66 20.79 1.77
N SER A 21 13.88 20.29 0.56
CA SER A 21 13.46 20.92 -0.69
C SER A 21 11.95 20.86 -0.82
N ARG A 22 11.28 22.01 -0.81
CA ARG A 22 9.81 22.09 -0.90
C ARG A 22 9.27 22.08 -2.33
N GLU A 23 10.15 22.23 -3.30
CA GLU A 23 9.79 22.33 -4.71
C GLU A 23 10.37 21.15 -5.51
N PRO A 24 9.59 20.56 -6.44
CA PRO A 24 10.08 19.59 -7.41
C PRO A 24 11.18 20.20 -8.28
N LYS A 25 12.35 19.56 -8.31
CA LYS A 25 13.45 19.96 -9.20
C LYS A 25 13.87 18.81 -10.12
N LEU A 26 14.27 19.14 -11.33
CA LEU A 26 14.79 18.17 -12.28
C LEU A 26 16.18 17.69 -11.85
N ILE A 27 16.47 16.40 -12.02
CA ILE A 27 17.83 15.87 -11.92
C ILE A 27 18.45 15.94 -13.32
N GLY A 28 19.26 16.98 -13.56
CA GLY A 28 19.82 17.23 -14.89
C GLY A 28 20.69 16.10 -15.44
N THR A 29 21.35 15.34 -14.55
CA THR A 29 22.22 14.20 -14.94
C THR A 29 21.47 12.96 -15.41
N LEU A 30 20.19 12.81 -15.04
CA LEU A 30 19.31 11.74 -15.54
C LEU A 30 18.53 12.16 -16.78
N ALA A 31 18.37 13.46 -17.01
CA ALA A 31 17.78 14.02 -18.22
C ALA A 31 18.80 13.95 -19.38
N THR A 32 19.09 12.74 -19.85
CA THR A 32 19.91 12.50 -21.04
C THR A 32 19.06 11.95 -22.17
N ASP A 33 19.36 12.32 -23.42
CA ASP A 33 18.60 11.88 -24.62
C ASP A 33 18.75 10.37 -24.92
N ARG A 34 19.44 9.60 -24.07
CA ARG A 34 19.84 8.21 -24.38
C ARG A 34 18.90 7.15 -23.82
N HIS A 35 18.35 7.35 -22.62
CA HIS A 35 17.59 6.34 -21.89
C HIS A 35 16.52 6.98 -21.02
N GLU A 36 15.29 6.46 -21.09
CA GLU A 36 14.18 6.93 -20.27
C GLU A 36 14.15 6.21 -18.93
N VAL A 37 13.86 6.94 -17.85
CA VAL A 37 13.59 6.36 -16.53
C VAL A 37 12.18 5.79 -16.53
N ILE A 38 12.06 4.46 -16.35
CA ILE A 38 10.78 3.73 -16.37
C ILE A 38 10.27 3.37 -14.97
N GLN A 39 11.14 3.39 -13.96
CA GLN A 39 10.76 3.15 -12.58
C GLN A 39 11.67 3.94 -11.63
N VAL A 40 11.10 4.39 -10.51
CA VAL A 40 11.82 5.00 -9.38
C VAL A 40 11.36 4.35 -8.08
N THR A 41 12.26 4.21 -7.12
CA THR A 41 11.96 3.74 -5.76
C THR A 41 12.86 4.46 -4.77
N CYS A 42 12.34 4.71 -3.57
CA CYS A 42 13.05 5.40 -2.50
C CYS A 42 13.06 4.51 -1.26
N GLY A 43 14.22 4.35 -0.63
CA GLY A 43 14.33 3.86 0.74
C GLY A 43 14.29 5.01 1.74
N SER A 44 14.84 4.80 2.95
CA SER A 44 14.90 5.86 3.97
C SER A 44 15.72 7.06 3.48
N ASP A 45 16.95 6.81 3.04
CA ASP A 45 17.92 7.84 2.65
C ASP A 45 18.63 7.53 1.34
N HIS A 46 18.06 6.67 0.49
CA HIS A 46 18.62 6.35 -0.83
C HIS A 46 17.53 6.24 -1.88
N THR A 47 17.89 6.48 -3.13
CA THR A 47 16.98 6.39 -4.27
C THR A 47 17.58 5.51 -5.34
N MET A 48 16.72 4.76 -6.02
CA MET A 48 17.08 3.96 -7.18
C MET A 48 16.16 4.25 -8.35
N VAL A 49 16.69 4.14 -9.55
CA VAL A 49 15.94 4.21 -10.81
C VAL A 49 16.28 3.05 -11.71
N LEU A 50 15.29 2.65 -12.51
CA LEU A 50 15.44 1.72 -13.61
C LEU A 50 15.20 2.46 -14.92
N THR A 51 16.08 2.25 -15.90
CA THR A 51 15.88 2.77 -17.25
C THR A 51 15.30 1.74 -18.21
N ASP A 52 14.77 2.20 -19.34
CA ASP A 52 14.29 1.39 -20.47
C ASP A 52 15.35 0.39 -21.02
N ALA A 53 16.63 0.76 -20.94
CA ALA A 53 17.77 -0.09 -21.29
C ALA A 53 18.15 -1.10 -20.19
N GLY A 54 17.41 -1.15 -19.08
CA GLY A 54 17.67 -2.05 -17.96
C GLY A 54 18.86 -1.62 -17.08
N LEU A 55 19.27 -0.35 -17.14
CA LEU A 55 20.32 0.19 -16.28
C LEU A 55 19.73 0.61 -14.93
N VAL A 56 20.48 0.35 -13.86
CA VAL A 56 20.06 0.67 -12.49
C VAL A 56 20.92 1.83 -11.99
N GLY A 57 20.29 2.99 -11.80
CA GLY A 57 20.90 4.18 -11.21
C GLY A 57 20.61 4.24 -9.72
N VAL A 58 21.57 4.68 -8.92
CA VAL A 58 21.50 4.75 -7.45
C VAL A 58 22.18 6.02 -6.92
N TRP A 59 21.65 6.57 -5.83
CA TRP A 59 22.24 7.69 -5.08
C TRP A 59 21.62 7.80 -3.69
N GLY A 60 22.18 8.67 -2.84
CA GLY A 60 21.85 8.87 -1.44
C GLY A 60 22.86 8.21 -0.50
N SER A 61 22.42 7.85 0.70
CA SER A 61 23.23 7.20 1.72
C SER A 61 23.69 5.80 1.30
N ASN A 62 24.89 5.44 1.71
CA ASN A 62 25.53 4.15 1.48
C ASN A 62 26.10 3.54 2.77
N SER A 63 25.62 3.99 3.94
CA SER A 63 26.11 3.58 5.26
C SER A 63 26.11 2.06 5.49
N PHE A 64 25.20 1.33 4.84
CA PHE A 64 25.10 -0.14 4.89
C PHE A 64 25.50 -0.82 3.58
N GLY A 65 25.94 -0.06 2.57
CA GLY A 65 26.21 -0.58 1.23
C GLY A 65 24.97 -0.63 0.33
N GLN A 66 23.87 0.07 0.68
CA GLN A 66 22.59 0.05 -0.03
C GLN A 66 22.64 0.67 -1.44
N LEU A 67 23.76 1.28 -1.86
CA LEU A 67 23.94 1.67 -3.26
C LEU A 67 24.49 0.52 -4.12
N GLY A 68 25.03 -0.54 -3.54
CA GLY A 68 25.47 -1.73 -4.31
C GLY A 68 26.76 -1.52 -5.13
N ILE A 69 27.48 -0.42 -4.86
CA ILE A 69 28.73 -0.04 -5.53
C ILE A 69 29.97 -0.28 -4.66
N GLY A 70 29.82 -0.96 -3.52
CA GLY A 70 30.83 -1.11 -2.48
C GLY A 70 30.73 -0.05 -1.37
N ARG A 71 31.53 -0.21 -0.30
CA ARG A 71 31.58 0.68 0.88
C ARG A 71 32.64 1.78 0.86
N SER A 72 33.25 2.06 -0.28
CA SER A 72 34.33 3.06 -0.37
C SER A 72 33.84 4.51 -0.17
N VAL A 73 32.54 4.75 -0.34
CA VAL A 73 31.88 6.05 -0.15
C VAL A 73 30.70 5.90 0.81
N SER A 74 30.49 6.88 1.69
CA SER A 74 29.39 6.86 2.66
C SER A 74 28.06 7.31 2.07
N HIS A 75 28.07 8.10 1.00
CA HIS A 75 26.91 8.56 0.25
C HIS A 75 27.34 9.04 -1.14
N ILE A 76 26.38 9.19 -2.06
CA ILE A 76 26.55 9.86 -3.37
C ILE A 76 25.37 10.77 -3.58
N ASN A 77 25.60 12.03 -3.96
CA ASN A 77 24.55 13.03 -4.12
C ASN A 77 24.06 13.22 -5.56
N HIS A 78 24.46 12.35 -6.48
CA HIS A 78 24.06 12.34 -7.87
C HIS A 78 23.92 10.90 -8.38
N PRO A 79 23.08 10.64 -9.39
CA PRO A 79 22.87 9.30 -9.92
C PRO A 79 24.14 8.66 -10.47
N GLU A 80 24.48 7.49 -9.94
CA GLU A 80 25.52 6.61 -10.46
C GLU A 80 24.93 5.26 -10.88
N PHE A 81 25.47 4.64 -11.93
CA PHE A 81 24.94 3.39 -12.48
C PHE A 81 25.73 2.18 -12.00
N ILE A 82 25.03 1.17 -11.50
CA ILE A 82 25.64 -0.08 -11.03
C ILE A 82 26.21 -0.87 -12.22
N THR A 83 27.53 -0.97 -12.30
CA THR A 83 28.22 -1.59 -13.44
C THR A 83 28.23 -3.13 -13.39
N CYS A 84 28.19 -3.74 -12.21
CA CYS A 84 28.22 -5.21 -12.07
C CYS A 84 26.93 -5.92 -12.51
N LEU A 85 25.84 -5.17 -12.72
CA LEU A 85 24.57 -5.67 -13.27
C LEU A 85 24.45 -5.46 -14.79
N LYS A 86 25.44 -4.82 -15.42
CA LYS A 86 25.41 -4.48 -16.85
C LYS A 86 25.28 -5.73 -17.70
N GLY A 87 24.35 -5.70 -18.65
CA GLY A 87 24.07 -6.82 -19.57
C GLY A 87 23.01 -7.80 -19.06
N ILE A 88 22.53 -7.65 -17.82
CA ILE A 88 21.38 -8.39 -17.33
C ILE A 88 20.14 -7.49 -17.47
N PRO A 89 19.12 -7.89 -18.25
CA PRO A 89 17.93 -7.08 -18.43
C PRO A 89 17.11 -7.03 -17.14
N MET A 90 17.06 -5.87 -16.50
CA MET A 90 16.26 -5.62 -15.31
C MET A 90 14.79 -5.34 -15.67
N ALA A 91 13.90 -5.75 -14.77
CA ALA A 91 12.45 -5.64 -14.86
C ALA A 91 11.88 -4.75 -13.73
N GLN A 92 12.52 -4.76 -12.56
CA GLN A 92 12.05 -4.01 -11.40
C GLN A 92 13.21 -3.57 -10.50
N VAL A 93 13.09 -2.41 -9.89
CA VAL A 93 13.84 -1.98 -8.69
C VAL A 93 12.91 -1.91 -7.48
N ALA A 94 13.41 -2.23 -6.30
CA ALA A 94 12.69 -2.07 -5.03
C ALA A 94 13.66 -1.65 -3.92
N ALA A 95 13.22 -0.77 -3.03
CA ALA A 95 13.99 -0.32 -1.88
C ALA A 95 13.17 -0.51 -0.59
N GLY A 96 13.81 -1.06 0.43
CA GLY A 96 13.33 -0.97 1.81
C GLY A 96 14.03 0.17 2.53
N GLY A 97 14.04 0.16 3.87
CA GLY A 97 14.64 1.27 4.62
C GLY A 97 16.12 1.48 4.26
N ASN A 98 16.93 0.45 4.48
CA ASN A 98 18.37 0.48 4.27
C ASN A 98 18.88 -0.65 3.36
N HIS A 99 18.02 -1.20 2.51
CA HIS A 99 18.36 -2.30 1.62
C HIS A 99 17.64 -2.16 0.28
N SER A 100 18.14 -2.86 -0.73
CA SER A 100 17.79 -2.63 -2.13
C SER A 100 17.72 -3.94 -2.88
N PHE A 101 16.86 -3.98 -3.89
CA PHE A 101 16.63 -5.14 -4.73
C PHE A 101 16.48 -4.76 -6.20
N VAL A 102 16.91 -5.68 -7.06
CA VAL A 102 16.49 -5.73 -8.46
C VAL A 102 15.91 -7.09 -8.82
N LEU A 103 14.92 -7.07 -9.70
CA LEU A 103 14.36 -8.23 -10.39
C LEU A 103 14.78 -8.17 -11.85
N SER A 104 15.39 -9.24 -12.35
CA SER A 104 15.66 -9.39 -13.78
C SER A 104 14.44 -9.92 -14.54
N LYS A 105 14.37 -9.69 -15.86
CA LYS A 105 13.30 -10.22 -16.73
C LYS A 105 13.23 -11.76 -16.75
N SER A 106 14.30 -12.45 -16.35
CA SER A 106 14.31 -13.92 -16.20
C SER A 106 13.75 -14.41 -14.86
N GLY A 107 13.40 -13.49 -13.95
CA GLY A 107 12.93 -13.80 -12.61
C GLY A 107 14.04 -13.97 -11.56
N ALA A 108 15.31 -13.70 -11.90
CA ALA A 108 16.39 -13.71 -10.93
C ALA A 108 16.36 -12.45 -10.06
N VAL A 109 16.53 -12.64 -8.75
CA VAL A 109 16.47 -11.60 -7.71
C VAL A 109 17.86 -11.36 -7.14
N TYR A 110 18.24 -10.08 -7.04
CA TYR A 110 19.49 -9.65 -6.42
C TYR A 110 19.19 -8.62 -5.34
N GLY A 111 19.73 -8.81 -4.14
CA GLY A 111 19.56 -7.91 -3.00
C GLY A 111 20.90 -7.45 -2.43
N TRP A 112 20.93 -6.25 -1.86
CA TRP A 112 22.10 -5.68 -1.19
C TRP A 112 21.69 -4.60 -0.17
N GLY A 113 22.65 -4.10 0.60
CA GLY A 113 22.48 -3.18 1.73
C GLY A 113 22.40 -3.91 3.07
N ARG A 114 21.62 -3.34 3.99
CA ARG A 114 21.47 -3.82 5.37
C ARG A 114 20.80 -5.19 5.41
N ASN A 115 21.33 -6.09 6.25
CA ASN A 115 20.82 -7.47 6.36
C ASN A 115 20.71 -8.00 7.80
N THR A 116 20.65 -7.11 8.80
CA THR A 116 20.68 -7.48 10.23
C THR A 116 19.58 -8.47 10.65
N PHE A 117 18.46 -8.49 9.94
CA PHE A 117 17.33 -9.39 10.20
C PHE A 117 17.13 -10.45 9.11
N GLY A 118 18.05 -10.53 8.13
CA GLY A 118 17.93 -11.45 7.01
C GLY A 118 17.06 -10.94 5.85
N GLN A 119 16.79 -9.63 5.78
CA GLN A 119 15.95 -9.01 4.75
C GLN A 119 16.47 -9.15 3.31
N LEU A 120 17.70 -9.62 3.12
CA LEU A 120 18.25 -9.94 1.79
C LEU A 120 17.99 -11.39 1.34
N GLY A 121 17.68 -12.31 2.26
CA GLY A 121 17.37 -13.70 1.92
C GLY A 121 18.57 -14.52 1.42
N VAL A 122 19.81 -14.15 1.80
CA VAL A 122 21.07 -14.72 1.25
C VAL A 122 21.78 -15.72 2.17
N LYS A 123 21.07 -16.31 3.14
CA LYS A 123 21.59 -17.32 4.10
C LYS A 123 22.62 -16.78 5.10
N ASP A 124 22.60 -15.49 5.34
CA ASP A 124 23.35 -14.84 6.42
C ASP A 124 22.59 -13.58 6.88
N THR A 125 23.13 -12.92 7.90
CA THR A 125 22.64 -11.63 8.43
C THR A 125 23.69 -10.53 8.30
N LYS A 126 24.66 -10.70 7.40
CA LYS A 126 25.72 -9.72 7.14
C LYS A 126 25.24 -8.79 6.04
N ASP A 127 25.50 -7.51 6.18
CA ASP A 127 25.22 -6.56 5.11
C ASP A 127 26.06 -6.90 3.86
N HIS A 128 25.47 -6.70 2.68
CA HIS A 128 26.14 -6.91 1.40
C HIS A 128 26.24 -5.58 0.67
N ASP A 129 27.44 -5.15 0.29
CA ASP A 129 27.65 -3.85 -0.36
C ASP A 129 27.63 -3.90 -1.90
N LYS A 130 27.32 -5.08 -2.44
CA LYS A 130 27.17 -5.34 -3.87
C LYS A 130 25.95 -6.23 -4.09
N PRO A 131 25.29 -6.14 -5.26
CA PRO A 131 24.18 -7.01 -5.61
C PRO A 131 24.53 -8.50 -5.44
N THR A 132 23.85 -9.16 -4.50
CA THR A 132 24.03 -10.59 -4.21
C THR A 132 22.77 -11.34 -4.60
N GLN A 133 22.93 -12.43 -5.36
CA GLN A 133 21.78 -13.20 -5.84
C GLN A 133 21.10 -13.96 -4.70
N CYS A 134 19.78 -13.83 -4.58
CA CYS A 134 18.97 -14.66 -3.69
C CYS A 134 18.71 -16.03 -4.34
N TRP A 135 19.62 -16.98 -4.09
CA TRP A 135 19.61 -18.31 -4.74
C TRP A 135 18.35 -19.13 -4.45
N GLN A 136 17.70 -18.91 -3.29
CA GLN A 136 16.49 -19.64 -2.89
C GLN A 136 15.26 -19.30 -3.74
N LEU A 137 15.26 -18.12 -4.39
CA LEU A 137 14.18 -17.67 -5.28
C LEU A 137 14.40 -18.08 -6.75
N ARG A 138 15.55 -18.66 -7.10
CA ARG A 138 15.95 -18.92 -8.50
C ARG A 138 14.94 -19.80 -9.26
N SER A 139 14.34 -20.78 -8.60
CA SER A 139 13.36 -21.69 -9.21
C SER A 139 11.90 -21.22 -9.06
N GLN A 140 11.68 -20.05 -8.45
CA GLN A 140 10.34 -19.60 -8.06
C GLN A 140 9.66 -18.71 -9.10
N ARG A 141 10.39 -18.28 -10.16
CA ARG A 141 9.86 -17.41 -11.23
C ARG A 141 9.20 -16.15 -10.66
N ILE A 142 10.01 -15.32 -10.01
CA ILE A 142 9.54 -14.11 -9.33
C ILE A 142 9.00 -13.11 -10.36
N LYS A 143 7.79 -12.61 -10.09
CA LYS A 143 7.04 -11.61 -10.85
C LYS A 143 7.22 -10.21 -10.27
N TYR A 144 7.25 -10.10 -8.94
CA TYR A 144 7.26 -8.80 -8.26
C TYR A 144 7.99 -8.89 -6.91
N ILE A 145 8.67 -7.82 -6.53
CA ILE A 145 9.33 -7.63 -5.23
C ILE A 145 8.74 -6.39 -4.55
N CYS A 146 8.49 -6.46 -3.25
CA CYS A 146 8.14 -5.33 -2.41
C CYS A 146 8.98 -5.38 -1.14
N CYS A 147 9.39 -4.21 -0.64
CA CYS A 147 10.20 -4.08 0.55
C CYS A 147 9.49 -3.19 1.56
N GLY A 148 9.45 -3.63 2.82
CA GLY A 148 9.20 -2.75 3.95
C GLY A 148 10.50 -2.24 4.56
N GLU A 149 10.42 -1.63 5.74
CA GLU A 149 11.60 -1.05 6.42
C GLU A 149 12.73 -2.08 6.61
N ASN A 150 12.40 -3.25 7.18
CA ASN A 150 13.35 -4.32 7.51
C ASN A 150 12.90 -5.71 7.05
N HIS A 151 11.97 -5.80 6.08
CA HIS A 151 11.49 -7.08 5.54
C HIS A 151 11.19 -6.98 4.05
N THR A 152 11.15 -8.13 3.38
CA THR A 152 10.97 -8.24 1.93
C THR A 152 9.88 -9.26 1.63
N ALA A 153 9.08 -8.98 0.61
CA ALA A 153 8.09 -9.88 0.05
C ALA A 153 8.35 -10.06 -1.46
N CYS A 154 8.15 -11.29 -1.94
CA CYS A 154 8.25 -11.60 -3.36
C CYS A 154 7.01 -12.40 -3.81
N LEU A 155 6.44 -11.99 -4.95
CA LEU A 155 5.34 -12.67 -5.60
C LEU A 155 5.87 -13.44 -6.81
N THR A 156 5.50 -14.70 -6.93
CA THR A 156 5.82 -15.54 -8.09
C THR A 156 4.79 -15.39 -9.20
N LEU A 157 5.13 -15.83 -10.42
CA LEU A 157 4.18 -15.87 -11.54
C LEU A 157 2.98 -16.80 -11.30
N ASP A 158 3.13 -17.80 -10.44
CA ASP A 158 2.07 -18.76 -10.06
C ASP A 158 1.33 -18.35 -8.77
N GLY A 159 1.43 -17.08 -8.35
CA GLY A 159 0.63 -16.52 -7.26
C GLY A 159 1.11 -16.84 -5.84
N ARG A 160 2.26 -17.50 -5.67
CA ARG A 160 2.86 -17.77 -4.37
C ARG A 160 3.58 -16.54 -3.83
N VAL A 161 3.50 -16.36 -2.52
CA VAL A 161 4.17 -15.25 -1.82
C VAL A 161 5.25 -15.81 -0.92
N PHE A 162 6.44 -15.21 -1.00
CA PHE A 162 7.58 -15.48 -0.12
C PHE A 162 7.89 -14.23 0.69
N THR A 163 8.13 -14.37 1.99
CA THR A 163 8.51 -13.26 2.87
C THR A 163 9.74 -13.64 3.70
N PHE A 164 10.57 -12.64 4.00
CA PHE A 164 11.81 -12.79 4.78
C PHE A 164 12.27 -11.44 5.38
N GLY A 165 13.15 -11.49 6.37
CA GLY A 165 13.60 -10.33 7.14
C GLY A 165 13.00 -10.28 8.55
N ALA A 166 12.77 -9.06 9.05
CA ALA A 166 12.24 -8.83 10.38
C ALA A 166 10.80 -9.37 10.52
N GLY A 167 10.55 -10.15 11.57
CA GLY A 167 9.25 -10.78 11.85
C GLY A 167 8.65 -10.47 13.22
N SER A 168 9.30 -9.61 14.02
CA SER A 168 8.91 -9.32 15.42
C SER A 168 7.49 -8.81 15.64
N TYR A 169 6.78 -8.41 14.58
CA TYR A 169 5.38 -7.95 14.62
C TYR A 169 4.43 -8.86 13.83
N GLY A 170 4.88 -10.04 13.41
CA GLY A 170 4.09 -10.97 12.58
C GLY A 170 3.96 -10.54 11.12
N GLN A 171 4.69 -9.50 10.69
CA GLN A 171 4.60 -8.91 9.34
C GLN A 171 4.98 -9.88 8.21
N LEU A 172 5.66 -10.97 8.52
CA LEU A 172 6.03 -12.00 7.54
C LEU A 172 4.89 -12.97 7.23
N GLY A 173 3.88 -13.08 8.09
CA GLY A 173 2.70 -13.92 7.85
C GLY A 173 2.91 -15.42 8.09
N HIS A 174 3.95 -15.84 8.84
CA HIS A 174 4.27 -17.26 9.10
C HIS A 174 3.70 -17.83 10.40
N LYS A 175 2.67 -17.18 10.98
CA LYS A 175 2.14 -17.51 12.33
C LYS A 175 3.22 -17.56 13.41
N SER A 176 4.26 -16.74 13.24
CA SER A 176 5.38 -16.57 14.17
C SER A 176 5.80 -15.10 14.21
N TYR A 177 6.48 -14.74 15.30
CA TYR A 177 7.16 -13.45 15.49
C TYR A 177 8.67 -13.54 15.19
N ASP A 178 9.14 -14.67 14.66
CA ASP A 178 10.54 -14.90 14.36
C ASP A 178 10.98 -14.18 13.07
N ASN A 179 12.24 -13.75 13.04
CA ASN A 179 12.86 -13.28 11.81
C ASN A 179 13.14 -14.46 10.88
N GLU A 180 12.98 -14.26 9.58
CA GLU A 180 13.26 -15.29 8.57
C GLU A 180 14.45 -14.88 7.71
N VAL A 181 15.56 -15.59 7.87
CA VAL A 181 16.83 -15.31 7.15
C VAL A 181 16.78 -15.76 5.69
N LEU A 182 15.85 -16.64 5.36
CA LEU A 182 15.66 -17.17 4.02
C LEU A 182 14.22 -16.90 3.58
N PRO A 183 13.99 -16.71 2.26
CA PRO A 183 12.64 -16.61 1.73
C PRO A 183 11.81 -17.83 2.10
N LYS A 184 10.74 -17.60 2.85
CA LYS A 184 9.80 -18.63 3.28
C LYS A 184 8.45 -18.37 2.63
N GLN A 185 7.86 -19.41 2.07
CA GLN A 185 6.54 -19.32 1.45
C GLN A 185 5.49 -19.09 2.55
N VAL A 186 4.61 -18.12 2.33
CA VAL A 186 3.43 -17.88 3.17
C VAL A 186 2.39 -18.93 2.79
N LEU A 187 2.34 -20.04 3.53
CA LEU A 187 1.54 -21.21 3.16
C LEU A 187 0.03 -20.91 3.19
N GLU A 188 -0.39 -19.99 4.05
CA GLU A 188 -1.76 -19.51 4.18
C GLU A 188 -2.30 -18.87 2.90
N LEU A 189 -1.42 -18.43 1.98
CA LEU A 189 -1.79 -17.89 0.67
C LEU A 189 -1.73 -18.96 -0.44
N SER A 190 -1.32 -20.18 -0.13
CA SER A 190 -1.15 -21.26 -1.11
C SER A 190 -2.50 -21.81 -1.56
N GLY A 191 -2.76 -21.81 -2.87
CA GLY A 191 -4.06 -22.20 -3.45
C GLY A 191 -4.93 -21.01 -3.84
N SER A 192 -4.49 -19.77 -3.56
CA SER A 192 -5.09 -18.55 -4.10
C SER A 192 -4.15 -17.95 -5.15
N GLU A 193 -4.66 -17.62 -6.35
CA GLU A 193 -3.91 -16.77 -7.28
C GLU A 193 -3.86 -15.36 -6.69
N VAL A 194 -2.78 -15.02 -6.00
CA VAL A 194 -2.54 -13.66 -5.52
C VAL A 194 -2.09 -12.82 -6.72
N SER A 195 -3.04 -12.37 -7.55
CA SER A 195 -2.75 -11.48 -8.69
C SER A 195 -2.78 -10.01 -8.30
N GLN A 196 -3.67 -9.69 -7.36
CA GLN A 196 -3.98 -8.47 -6.61
C GLN A 196 -5.22 -8.85 -5.76
N ILE A 197 -5.63 -8.08 -4.74
CA ILE A 197 -6.91 -8.39 -4.06
C ILE A 197 -8.04 -8.04 -5.04
N ALA A 198 -8.76 -9.03 -5.56
CA ALA A 198 -9.95 -8.82 -6.37
C ALA A 198 -10.91 -10.03 -6.32
N CYS A 199 -12.16 -9.74 -5.96
CA CYS A 199 -13.46 -10.45 -6.09
C CYS A 199 -13.62 -11.99 -6.03
N GLY A 200 -12.60 -12.81 -6.28
CA GLY A 200 -12.74 -14.28 -6.39
C GLY A 200 -13.06 -15.02 -5.10
N ARG A 201 -12.95 -14.38 -3.92
CA ARG A 201 -13.27 -14.98 -2.62
C ARG A 201 -14.64 -14.62 -2.05
N LEU A 202 -15.30 -13.59 -2.59
CA LEU A 202 -16.70 -13.27 -2.21
C LEU A 202 -17.63 -14.45 -2.50
N GLU A 203 -17.35 -15.22 -3.55
CA GLU A 203 -18.12 -16.41 -3.94
C GLU A 203 -18.10 -17.50 -2.86
N MET A 204 -16.97 -17.66 -2.14
CA MET A 204 -16.88 -18.57 -0.99
C MET A 204 -17.79 -18.14 0.16
N LEU A 205 -17.92 -16.83 0.40
CA LEU A 205 -18.79 -16.29 1.47
C LEU A 205 -20.28 -16.50 1.17
N ARG A 206 -20.67 -16.56 -0.11
CA ARG A 206 -22.07 -16.79 -0.53
C ARG A 206 -22.58 -18.18 -0.15
N HIS A 207 -21.68 -19.14 0.02
CA HIS A 207 -22.03 -20.51 0.37
C HIS A 207 -22.22 -20.72 1.88
N LEU A 208 -21.83 -19.76 2.71
CA LEU A 208 -22.05 -19.82 4.16
C LEU A 208 -23.52 -19.55 4.49
N GLN A 209 -24.10 -20.38 5.35
CA GLN A 209 -25.46 -20.14 5.83
C GLN A 209 -25.51 -18.92 6.76
N ALA A 210 -26.71 -18.36 6.97
CA ALA A 210 -26.90 -17.11 7.69
C ALA A 210 -26.34 -17.12 9.13
N ASP A 211 -26.52 -18.24 9.84
CA ASP A 211 -26.11 -18.41 11.24
C ASP A 211 -24.81 -19.21 11.41
N GLU A 212 -24.25 -19.70 10.30
CA GLU A 212 -23.04 -20.50 10.30
C GLU A 212 -21.86 -19.68 10.82
N CYS A 213 -21.04 -20.29 11.68
CA CYS A 213 -19.81 -19.63 12.08
C CYS A 213 -18.82 -19.66 10.90
N PRO A 214 -18.38 -18.51 10.37
CA PRO A 214 -17.36 -18.51 9.34
C PRO A 214 -16.11 -19.21 9.88
N PRO A 215 -15.39 -19.97 9.03
CA PRO A 215 -14.10 -20.53 9.40
C PRO A 215 -13.17 -19.43 9.97
N PRO A 216 -12.32 -19.75 10.96
CA PRO A 216 -11.40 -18.76 11.54
C PRO A 216 -10.55 -18.07 10.48
N GLU A 217 -10.11 -18.80 9.46
CA GLU A 217 -9.27 -18.28 8.37
C GLU A 217 -10.00 -17.20 7.57
N VAL A 218 -11.30 -17.40 7.32
CA VAL A 218 -12.16 -16.44 6.62
C VAL A 218 -12.41 -15.20 7.49
N SER A 219 -12.62 -15.40 8.79
CA SER A 219 -12.85 -14.32 9.75
C SER A 219 -11.60 -13.45 9.91
N ASP A 220 -10.43 -14.06 10.08
CA ASP A 220 -9.14 -13.39 10.23
C ASP A 220 -8.79 -12.59 8.97
N GLU A 221 -9.10 -13.13 7.78
CA GLU A 221 -8.89 -12.42 6.53
C GLU A 221 -9.81 -11.21 6.40
N ILE A 222 -11.10 -11.35 6.69
CA ILE A 222 -12.05 -10.23 6.70
C ILE A 222 -11.56 -9.13 7.64
N ILE A 223 -11.15 -9.51 8.86
CA ILE A 223 -10.62 -8.55 9.84
C ILE A 223 -9.39 -7.85 9.26
N LYS A 224 -8.43 -8.61 8.71
CA LYS A 224 -7.21 -8.05 8.14
C LYS A 224 -7.48 -7.05 7.02
N ILE A 225 -8.40 -7.35 6.10
CA ILE A 225 -8.74 -6.49 4.97
C ILE A 225 -9.45 -5.23 5.45
N PHE A 226 -10.52 -5.39 6.24
CA PHE A 226 -11.38 -4.29 6.65
C PHE A 226 -10.87 -3.50 7.85
N SER A 227 -9.75 -3.89 8.46
CA SER A 227 -9.08 -3.09 9.49
C SER A 227 -7.87 -2.31 8.95
N SER A 228 -7.54 -2.42 7.65
CA SER A 228 -6.35 -1.79 7.05
C SER A 228 -6.70 -0.86 5.89
N SER A 229 -6.37 0.42 6.04
CA SER A 229 -6.51 1.43 4.99
C SER A 229 -5.71 1.06 3.73
N SER A 230 -4.49 0.56 3.91
CA SER A 230 -3.62 0.11 2.82
C SER A 230 -4.20 -1.08 2.06
N CYS A 231 -4.82 -2.04 2.75
CA CYS A 231 -5.46 -3.17 2.09
C CYS A 231 -6.59 -2.70 1.17
N LEU A 232 -7.49 -1.85 1.66
CA LEU A 232 -8.59 -1.33 0.84
C LEU A 232 -8.09 -0.44 -0.30
N ASN A 233 -7.13 0.45 -0.03
CA ASN A 233 -6.54 1.32 -1.05
C ASN A 233 -5.88 0.53 -2.19
N GLY A 234 -5.26 -0.62 -1.88
CA GLY A 234 -4.61 -1.48 -2.87
C GLY A 234 -5.56 -2.45 -3.59
N SER A 235 -6.80 -2.61 -3.12
CA SER A 235 -7.73 -3.63 -3.64
C SER A 235 -8.44 -3.21 -4.94
N PHE A 236 -8.58 -1.91 -5.18
CA PHE A 236 -9.43 -1.40 -6.26
C PHE A 236 -8.67 -0.48 -7.21
N LEU A 237 -7.38 -0.73 -7.43
CA LEU A 237 -6.55 0.10 -8.31
C LEU A 237 -6.94 -0.09 -9.78
N LEU A 238 -6.87 0.98 -10.58
CA LEU A 238 -7.06 0.89 -12.03
C LEU A 238 -6.00 -0.05 -12.66
N SER A 239 -6.45 -0.93 -13.56
CA SER A 239 -5.62 -1.91 -14.25
C SER A 239 -4.67 -1.29 -15.29
N GLU A 240 -3.75 -2.10 -15.83
CA GLU A 240 -2.83 -1.72 -16.94
C GLU A 240 -2.03 -0.45 -16.63
N ASP A 241 -1.42 -0.37 -15.45
CA ASP A 241 -0.57 0.75 -15.02
C ASP A 241 -1.31 2.10 -14.93
N LYS A 242 -2.62 2.14 -15.19
CA LYS A 242 -3.46 3.34 -15.09
C LYS A 242 -3.62 3.81 -13.65
N HIS A 243 -3.25 3.02 -12.66
CA HIS A 243 -3.22 3.47 -11.26
C HIS A 243 -1.99 4.31 -10.92
N PHE A 244 -0.91 4.24 -11.69
CA PHE A 244 0.26 5.09 -11.45
C PHE A 244 -0.09 6.57 -11.65
N GLY A 245 0.57 7.44 -10.88
CA GLY A 245 0.40 8.89 -10.95
C GLY A 245 -0.87 9.40 -10.27
N SER A 246 -1.25 8.81 -9.14
CA SER A 246 -2.27 9.35 -8.24
C SER A 246 -1.97 10.82 -7.93
N SER A 247 -2.97 11.67 -8.07
CA SER A 247 -2.79 13.12 -7.95
C SER A 247 -4.09 13.78 -7.54
N SER A 248 -4.02 15.09 -7.30
CA SER A 248 -5.19 15.93 -7.03
C SER A 248 -6.30 15.83 -8.08
N LYS A 249 -5.99 15.38 -9.29
CA LYS A 249 -6.95 15.23 -10.41
C LYS A 249 -7.36 13.78 -10.68
N LYS A 250 -6.66 12.81 -10.11
CA LYS A 250 -6.82 11.38 -10.44
C LYS A 250 -6.61 10.53 -9.18
N HIS A 251 -7.69 9.97 -8.65
CA HIS A 251 -7.65 9.09 -7.48
C HIS A 251 -7.10 7.68 -7.78
N SER A 252 -7.02 7.28 -9.05
CA SER A 252 -6.40 6.02 -9.50
C SER A 252 -7.08 4.72 -9.01
N VAL A 253 -8.29 4.83 -8.46
CA VAL A 253 -9.16 3.73 -8.01
C VAL A 253 -10.26 3.48 -9.04
N ASN A 254 -10.56 2.21 -9.34
CA ASN A 254 -11.71 1.80 -10.13
C ASN A 254 -12.98 1.81 -9.28
N MET A 255 -13.71 2.93 -9.30
CA MET A 255 -14.95 3.08 -8.53
C MET A 255 -16.08 2.16 -8.98
N SER A 256 -16.00 1.58 -10.18
CA SER A 256 -16.96 0.54 -10.61
C SER A 256 -16.73 -0.75 -9.84
N ASP A 257 -15.48 -1.18 -9.70
CA ASP A 257 -15.11 -2.39 -8.95
C ASP A 257 -15.39 -2.22 -7.46
N VAL A 258 -15.12 -1.04 -6.89
CA VAL A 258 -15.49 -0.69 -5.50
C VAL A 258 -16.99 -0.90 -5.28
N ARG A 259 -17.81 -0.33 -6.17
CA ARG A 259 -19.26 -0.42 -6.08
C ARG A 259 -19.75 -1.85 -6.21
N GLU A 260 -19.26 -2.58 -7.21
CA GLU A 260 -19.64 -3.97 -7.43
C GLU A 260 -19.27 -4.83 -6.22
N PHE A 261 -18.07 -4.66 -5.67
CA PHE A 261 -17.62 -5.35 -4.46
C PHE A 261 -18.57 -5.11 -3.27
N PHE A 262 -18.89 -3.85 -2.95
CA PHE A 262 -19.77 -3.55 -1.83
C PHE A 262 -21.23 -3.97 -2.07
N GLN A 263 -21.67 -4.00 -3.32
CA GLN A 263 -22.98 -4.55 -3.69
C GLN A 263 -23.03 -6.07 -3.53
N GLU A 264 -21.98 -6.80 -3.90
CA GLU A 264 -21.90 -8.23 -3.65
C GLU A 264 -21.80 -8.53 -2.15
N LEU A 265 -21.06 -7.70 -1.40
CA LEU A 265 -20.97 -7.82 0.04
C LEU A 265 -22.34 -7.66 0.72
N ALA A 266 -23.17 -6.72 0.24
CA ALA A 266 -24.52 -6.50 0.75
C ALA A 266 -25.47 -7.70 0.51
N LYS A 267 -25.13 -8.61 -0.41
CA LYS A 267 -25.93 -9.82 -0.71
C LYS A 267 -25.60 -10.98 0.22
N LEU A 268 -24.57 -10.87 1.06
CA LEU A 268 -24.23 -11.92 2.01
C LEU A 268 -25.34 -12.04 3.06
N SER A 269 -25.72 -13.29 3.38
CA SER A 269 -26.72 -13.57 4.41
C SER A 269 -26.11 -13.85 5.79
N ASN A 270 -24.79 -14.05 5.86
CA ASN A 270 -24.11 -14.44 7.10
C ASN A 270 -23.95 -13.27 8.07
N VAL A 271 -24.66 -13.33 9.19
CA VAL A 271 -24.75 -12.22 10.15
C VAL A 271 -23.40 -11.93 10.82
N LYS A 272 -22.61 -12.97 11.10
CA LYS A 272 -21.28 -12.83 11.74
C LYS A 272 -20.28 -12.13 10.84
N ILE A 273 -20.29 -12.43 9.53
CA ILE A 273 -19.44 -11.75 8.56
C ILE A 273 -19.77 -10.26 8.50
N ILE A 274 -21.06 -9.93 8.37
CA ILE A 274 -21.53 -8.53 8.32
C ILE A 274 -21.11 -7.80 9.61
N GLN A 275 -21.29 -8.44 10.77
CA GLN A 275 -20.93 -7.86 12.05
C GLN A 275 -19.41 -7.64 12.21
N ASN A 276 -18.58 -8.58 11.75
CA ASN A 276 -17.12 -8.41 11.74
C ASN A 276 -16.71 -7.22 10.87
N ILE A 277 -17.27 -7.10 9.66
CA ILE A 277 -16.96 -5.99 8.75
C ILE A 277 -17.38 -4.65 9.36
N SER A 278 -18.60 -4.59 9.93
CA SER A 278 -19.09 -3.39 10.62
C SER A 278 -18.15 -3.00 11.76
N THR A 279 -17.74 -3.97 12.59
CA THR A 279 -16.83 -3.75 13.72
C THR A 279 -15.47 -3.26 13.27
N CYS A 280 -14.91 -3.83 12.20
CA CYS A 280 -13.63 -3.40 11.63
C CYS A 280 -13.68 -1.95 11.11
N ILE A 281 -14.75 -1.58 10.40
CA ILE A 281 -14.92 -0.22 9.89
C ILE A 281 -15.09 0.77 11.06
N GLU A 282 -16.02 0.47 11.97
CA GLU A 282 -16.39 1.33 13.09
C GLU A 282 -15.25 1.52 14.11
N GLN A 283 -14.62 0.42 14.53
CA GLN A 283 -13.66 0.44 15.65
C GLN A 283 -12.21 0.57 15.19
N THR A 284 -11.91 0.31 13.90
CA THR A 284 -10.53 0.34 13.39
C THR A 284 -10.34 1.37 12.29
N LEU A 285 -11.06 1.28 11.16
CA LEU A 285 -10.76 2.15 10.02
C LEU A 285 -11.11 3.61 10.28
N ILE A 286 -12.34 3.88 10.70
CA ILE A 286 -12.84 5.24 10.89
C ILE A 286 -11.99 6.02 11.92
N PRO A 287 -11.67 5.47 13.11
CA PRO A 287 -10.81 6.17 14.08
C PRO A 287 -9.38 6.41 13.61
N LEU A 288 -8.89 5.64 12.62
CA LEU A 288 -7.53 5.75 12.08
C LEU A 288 -7.45 6.64 10.84
N LEU A 289 -8.56 7.25 10.41
CA LEU A 289 -8.55 8.18 9.29
C LEU A 289 -7.73 9.43 9.62
N PRO A 290 -6.70 9.76 8.82
CA PRO A 290 -5.82 10.88 9.13
C PRO A 290 -6.53 12.21 8.82
N THR A 291 -6.57 13.11 9.80
CA THR A 291 -7.01 14.51 9.60
C THR A 291 -6.00 15.33 8.80
N ALA A 292 -4.74 14.87 8.75
CA ALA A 292 -3.69 15.36 7.87
C ALA A 292 -3.10 14.17 7.09
N PRO A 293 -3.72 13.76 5.97
CA PRO A 293 -3.25 12.67 5.12
C PRO A 293 -1.78 12.85 4.73
N PRO A 294 -0.94 11.80 4.87
CA PRO A 294 0.47 11.88 4.52
C PRO A 294 0.70 12.02 3.00
N ASP A 295 -0.27 11.60 2.20
CA ASP A 295 -0.23 11.61 0.75
C ASP A 295 -1.66 11.54 0.16
N VAL A 296 -1.80 11.84 -1.13
CA VAL A 296 -3.11 11.83 -1.80
C VAL A 296 -3.77 10.46 -1.82
N GLU A 297 -3.04 9.35 -1.83
CA GLU A 297 -3.63 8.00 -1.86
C GLU A 297 -4.35 7.67 -0.56
N SER A 298 -3.91 8.24 0.56
CA SER A 298 -4.60 8.14 1.84
C SER A 298 -6.03 8.70 1.78
N LEU A 299 -6.32 9.66 0.88
CA LEU A 299 -7.67 10.21 0.68
C LEU A 299 -8.63 9.23 -0.01
N ARG A 300 -8.14 8.17 -0.67
CA ARG A 300 -8.98 7.22 -1.40
C ARG A 300 -9.99 6.52 -0.49
N LEU A 301 -9.66 6.30 0.77
CA LEU A 301 -10.55 5.61 1.70
C LEU A 301 -11.84 6.41 1.96
N TYR A 302 -11.74 7.74 2.05
CA TYR A 302 -12.88 8.66 2.16
C TYR A 302 -13.80 8.57 0.92
N LEU A 303 -13.24 8.25 -0.25
CA LEU A 303 -13.99 8.07 -1.50
C LEU A 303 -14.64 6.68 -1.59
N MET A 304 -13.97 5.63 -1.11
CA MET A 304 -14.44 4.25 -1.26
C MET A 304 -15.47 3.84 -0.21
N LEU A 305 -15.28 4.23 1.06
CA LEU A 305 -16.14 3.79 2.16
C LEU A 305 -17.63 4.12 1.96
N PRO A 306 -18.01 5.28 1.41
CA PRO A 306 -19.43 5.59 1.18
C PRO A 306 -20.14 4.69 0.16
N GLU A 307 -19.42 3.87 -0.62
CA GLU A 307 -20.05 2.84 -1.45
C GLU A 307 -20.49 1.61 -0.64
N CYS A 308 -20.03 1.46 0.60
CA CYS A 308 -20.42 0.38 1.50
C CYS A 308 -21.89 0.47 1.90
N HIS A 309 -22.63 -0.63 1.78
CA HIS A 309 -24.05 -0.70 2.15
C HIS A 309 -24.33 -0.37 3.62
N LEU A 310 -23.35 -0.56 4.51
CA LEU A 310 -23.47 -0.19 5.93
C LEU A 310 -23.76 1.31 6.13
N PHE A 311 -23.43 2.17 5.16
CA PHE A 311 -23.78 3.60 5.19
C PHE A 311 -25.28 3.87 5.01
N GLU A 312 -26.08 2.86 4.69
CA GLU A 312 -27.53 2.98 4.60
C GLU A 312 -28.22 2.55 5.91
N GLU A 313 -27.48 1.96 6.84
CA GLU A 313 -28.01 1.48 8.11
C GLU A 313 -28.10 2.59 9.16
N SER A 314 -29.31 2.96 9.54
CA SER A 314 -29.54 4.08 10.47
C SER A 314 -28.88 3.94 11.84
N LYS A 315 -28.65 2.70 12.29
CA LYS A 315 -27.97 2.40 13.55
C LYS A 315 -26.48 2.74 13.54
N LEU A 316 -25.87 2.77 12.35
CA LEU A 316 -24.44 3.04 12.16
C LEU A 316 -24.17 4.52 11.84
N TYR A 317 -25.20 5.36 11.85
CA TYR A 317 -25.06 6.78 11.53
C TYR A 317 -24.16 7.49 12.53
N SER A 318 -24.41 7.31 13.84
CA SER A 318 -23.60 7.92 14.90
C SER A 318 -22.16 7.41 14.92
N SER A 319 -21.92 6.13 14.60
CA SER A 319 -20.62 5.49 14.83
C SER A 319 -19.74 5.37 13.59
N ILE A 320 -20.31 5.44 12.38
CA ILE A 320 -19.55 5.36 11.12
C ILE A 320 -19.68 6.65 10.31
N ILE A 321 -20.92 7.12 10.08
CA ILE A 321 -21.17 8.18 9.10
C ILE A 321 -20.82 9.57 9.64
N CYS A 322 -21.23 9.87 10.87
CA CYS A 322 -20.87 11.13 11.53
C CYS A 322 -19.35 11.26 11.71
N PRO A 323 -18.63 10.25 12.25
CA PRO A 323 -17.19 10.37 12.40
C PRO A 323 -16.45 10.45 11.05
N LEU A 324 -16.91 9.74 10.01
CA LEU A 324 -16.34 9.92 8.66
C LEU A 324 -16.50 11.37 8.17
N ALA A 325 -17.69 11.96 8.36
CA ALA A 325 -17.95 13.34 7.96
C ALA A 325 -17.10 14.33 8.75
N GLU A 326 -16.95 14.11 10.06
CA GLU A 326 -16.08 14.91 10.91
C GLU A 326 -14.62 14.82 10.45
N SER A 327 -14.12 13.61 10.16
CA SER A 327 -12.76 13.43 9.61
C SER A 327 -12.60 14.15 8.27
N LEU A 328 -13.60 14.09 7.39
CA LEU A 328 -13.57 14.79 6.11
C LEU A 328 -13.56 16.31 6.27
N LEU A 329 -14.38 16.85 7.16
CA LEU A 329 -14.45 18.29 7.44
C LEU A 329 -13.19 18.80 8.16
N ALA A 330 -12.49 17.91 8.87
CA ALA A 330 -11.22 18.22 9.54
C ALA A 330 -10.01 18.24 8.60
N LEU A 331 -10.13 17.78 7.35
CA LEU A 331 -9.07 17.85 6.35
C LEU A 331 -8.65 19.29 6.09
N ASP A 332 -7.38 19.50 5.71
CA ASP A 332 -6.90 20.82 5.33
C ASP A 332 -7.52 21.30 4.01
N LYS A 333 -7.36 22.60 3.69
CA LYS A 333 -7.95 23.18 2.47
C LYS A 333 -7.39 22.55 1.19
N ILE A 334 -6.15 22.07 1.19
CA ILE A 334 -5.53 21.47 0.00
C ILE A 334 -6.19 20.12 -0.26
N ASP A 335 -6.31 19.29 0.77
CA ASP A 335 -6.92 17.97 0.71
C ASP A 335 -8.42 18.03 0.41
N GLN A 336 -9.14 18.99 0.99
CA GLN A 336 -10.54 19.26 0.63
C GLN A 336 -10.67 19.60 -0.87
N ASN A 337 -9.80 20.44 -1.42
CA ASN A 337 -9.81 20.76 -2.85
C ASN A 337 -9.47 19.54 -3.72
N VAL A 338 -8.56 18.66 -3.30
CA VAL A 338 -8.30 17.39 -4.00
C VAL A 338 -9.57 16.55 -4.03
N PHE A 339 -10.23 16.44 -2.88
CA PHE A 339 -11.42 15.61 -2.74
C PHE A 339 -12.61 16.15 -3.54
N ASP A 340 -12.83 17.46 -3.55
CA ASP A 340 -13.84 18.12 -4.38
C ASP A 340 -13.63 17.83 -5.88
N ASN A 341 -12.38 17.88 -6.34
CA ASN A 341 -12.04 17.51 -7.71
C ASN A 341 -12.38 16.04 -7.98
N TRP A 342 -12.04 15.14 -7.07
CA TRP A 342 -12.33 13.71 -7.22
C TRP A 342 -13.82 13.41 -7.22
N TRP A 343 -14.61 14.06 -6.37
CA TRP A 343 -16.07 13.98 -6.39
C TRP A 343 -16.65 14.44 -7.72
N SER A 344 -16.15 15.56 -8.26
CA SER A 344 -16.62 16.06 -9.56
C SER A 344 -16.27 15.13 -10.73
N SER A 345 -15.20 14.35 -10.61
CA SER A 345 -14.76 13.39 -11.63
C SER A 345 -15.52 12.05 -11.60
N ASN A 346 -16.32 11.81 -10.55
CA ASN A 346 -17.05 10.57 -10.38
C ASN A 346 -18.42 10.57 -11.07
N GLN A 347 -19.00 9.38 -11.22
CA GLN A 347 -20.35 9.22 -11.81
C GLN A 347 -21.40 9.98 -10.98
N PRO A 348 -22.37 10.67 -11.60
CA PRO A 348 -23.43 11.39 -10.88
C PRO A 348 -24.21 10.52 -9.87
N SER A 349 -24.28 9.21 -10.10
CA SER A 349 -24.90 8.26 -9.17
C SER A 349 -24.22 8.21 -7.81
N TYR A 350 -22.89 8.37 -7.76
CA TYR A 350 -22.10 8.39 -6.52
C TYR A 350 -22.47 9.60 -5.68
N PHE A 351 -22.47 10.80 -6.28
CA PHE A 351 -22.84 12.03 -5.59
C PHE A 351 -24.28 11.99 -5.08
N ASN A 352 -25.22 11.51 -5.90
CA ASN A 352 -26.61 11.33 -5.49
C ASN A 352 -26.76 10.38 -4.28
N ARG A 353 -25.92 9.34 -4.19
CA ARG A 353 -25.90 8.42 -3.05
C ARG A 353 -25.46 9.16 -1.79
N LEU A 354 -24.33 9.87 -1.84
CA LEU A 354 -23.84 10.68 -0.72
C LEU A 354 -24.90 11.65 -0.19
N VAL A 355 -25.54 12.41 -1.08
CA VAL A 355 -26.58 13.37 -0.69
C VAL A 355 -27.76 12.67 0.00
N LYS A 356 -28.19 11.51 -0.51
CA LYS A 356 -29.26 10.72 0.11
C LYS A 356 -28.84 10.20 1.49
N THR A 357 -27.65 9.62 1.60
CA THR A 357 -27.10 9.08 2.85
C THR A 357 -27.03 10.16 3.93
N TYR A 358 -26.40 11.30 3.64
CA TYR A 358 -26.29 12.38 4.62
C TYR A 358 -27.63 13.04 4.94
N LYS A 359 -28.54 13.15 3.97
CA LYS A 359 -29.91 13.60 4.24
C LYS A 359 -30.63 12.66 5.21
N SER A 360 -30.58 11.35 4.97
CA SER A 360 -31.18 10.34 5.85
C SER A 360 -30.54 10.33 7.24
N CYS A 361 -29.22 10.56 7.32
CA CYS A 361 -28.50 10.72 8.58
C CYS A 361 -29.03 11.93 9.37
N VAL A 362 -29.11 13.10 8.74
CA VAL A 362 -29.66 14.31 9.39
C VAL A 362 -31.12 14.10 9.82
N GLU A 363 -31.96 13.51 8.96
CA GLU A 363 -33.35 13.19 9.31
C GLU A 363 -33.44 12.25 10.52
N TYR A 364 -32.56 11.26 10.63
CA TYR A 364 -32.49 10.35 11.76
C TYR A 364 -32.08 11.06 13.05
N LEU A 365 -31.01 11.87 13.02
CA LEU A 365 -30.51 12.60 14.19
C LEU A 365 -31.50 13.65 14.72
N LEU A 366 -32.36 14.17 13.85
CA LEU A 366 -33.42 15.13 14.22
C LEU A 366 -34.68 14.45 14.79
N ARG A 367 -34.82 13.12 14.71
CA ARG A 367 -35.97 12.42 15.30
C ARG A 367 -35.91 12.45 16.84
N PRO A 368 -37.06 12.55 17.51
CA PRO A 368 -37.11 12.36 18.96
C PRO A 368 -36.66 10.93 19.33
N PRO A 369 -35.96 10.74 20.46
CA PRO A 369 -35.42 9.44 20.86
C PRO A 369 -36.52 8.39 20.99
N GLN A 370 -36.32 7.23 20.36
CA GLN A 370 -37.21 6.08 20.46
C GLN A 370 -36.96 5.33 21.79
N PRO A 371 -37.97 4.72 22.43
CA PRO A 371 -37.82 4.01 23.71
C PRO A 371 -36.88 2.78 23.69
N SER A 372 -36.43 2.35 22.50
CA SER A 372 -35.59 1.18 22.29
C SER A 372 -34.11 1.48 22.00
N ASP A 373 -33.69 2.74 21.92
CA ASP A 373 -32.27 3.08 21.72
C ASP A 373 -31.55 3.21 23.07
N PRO A 374 -30.50 2.42 23.33
CA PRO A 374 -29.70 2.58 24.53
C PRO A 374 -28.99 3.94 24.47
N LEU A 375 -29.37 4.81 25.40
CA LEU A 375 -28.77 6.11 25.79
C LEU A 375 -27.40 6.42 25.15
N GLU A 376 -27.37 6.90 23.90
CA GLU A 376 -26.27 7.71 23.41
C GLU A 376 -26.47 9.13 23.93
N VAL A 377 -25.57 9.52 24.84
CA VAL A 377 -25.44 10.88 25.36
C VAL A 377 -25.18 11.80 24.18
N ARG A 378 -26.16 12.66 23.89
CA ARG A 378 -26.01 13.81 23.00
C ARG A 378 -24.85 14.69 23.50
N SER A 379 -23.78 14.77 22.71
CA SER A 379 -22.79 15.86 22.85
C SER A 379 -22.20 16.25 21.50
N CYS A 380 -23.02 16.85 20.63
CA CYS A 380 -22.56 17.68 19.51
C CYS A 380 -23.55 18.83 19.29
N LEU A 381 -23.32 19.94 19.99
CA LEU A 381 -23.56 21.31 19.54
C LEU A 381 -22.30 22.13 19.82
#